data_AF-D5V2B4-F1
#
_entry.id   AF-D5V2B4-F1
#
_cell.length_a   1.000
_cell.length_b   1.000
_cell.length_c   1.000
_cell.angle_alpha   90.00
_cell.angle_beta   90.00
_cell.angle_gamma   90.00
#
_symmetry.space_group_name_H-M   'P 1'
#
loop_
_entity.id
_entity.type
_entity.pdbx_description
1 polymer ?
#
loop_
_entity_poly.entity_id
_entity_poly.type
_entity_poly.pdbx_seq_one_letter_code
_entity_poly.pdbx_strand_id
1 'polypeptide(L)' 'MCLVISLLSFAIAYNFYDSKNLMPTIISFTIGIFFLLLMIRNIKNERSKRKN' A
#
# COMPACT_ATOMS: atom_id res chain seq x y z
N MET A 1 -3.64 -10.89 -0.18
CA MET A 1 -4.10 -9.85 0.78
C MET A 1 -3.61 -8.45 0.43
N CYS A 2 -2.35 -8.26 0.01
CA CYS A 2 -1.83 -6.94 -0.44
C CYS A 2 -2.64 -6.32 -1.60
N LEU A 3 -3.09 -7.16 -2.55
CA LEU A 3 -3.96 -6.74 -3.67
C LEU A 3 -5.26 -6.06 -3.20
N VAL A 4 -5.84 -6.53 -2.08
CA VAL A 4 -7.09 -5.97 -1.53
C VAL A 4 -6.82 -4.59 -0.94
N ILE A 5 -5.70 -4.41 -0.23
CA ILE A 5 -5.31 -3.10 0.31
C ILE A 5 -4.99 -2.10 -0.80
N SER A 6 -4.28 -2.51 -1.86
CA SER A 6 -4.03 -1.61 -3.01
C SER A 6 -5.34 -1.18 -3.68
N LEU A 7 -6.30 -2.10 -3.83
CA LEU A 7 -7.61 -1.77 -4.41
C LEU A 7 -8.41 -0.80 -3.52
N LEU A 8 -8.38 -1.02 -2.20
CA LEU A 8 -9.04 -0.15 -1.21
C LEU A 8 -8.44 1.27 -1.22
N SER A 9 -7.11 1.38 -1.19
CA SER A 9 -6.42 2.68 -1.28
C SER A 9 -6.70 3.40 -2.59
N PHE A 10 -6.87 2.67 -3.70
CA PHE A 10 -7.20 3.25 -5.00
C PHE A 10 -8.64 3.76 -5.06
N ALA A 11 -9.61 2.99 -4.54
CA ALA A 11 -11.02 3.39 -4.47
C ALA A 11 -11.23 4.62 -3.57
N ILE A 12 -10.50 4.68 -2.46
CA ILE A 12 -10.51 5.83 -1.54
C ILE A 12 -9.84 7.03 -2.20
N ALA A 13 -8.65 6.87 -2.78
CA ALA A 13 -7.99 7.96 -3.49
C ALA A 13 -8.86 8.53 -4.63
N TYR A 14 -9.57 7.69 -5.38
CA TYR A 14 -10.46 8.13 -6.47
C TYR A 14 -11.67 8.94 -5.97
N ASN A 15 -12.33 8.49 -4.90
CA ASN A 15 -13.45 9.22 -4.29
C ASN A 15 -13.01 10.57 -3.69
N PHE A 16 -11.80 10.62 -3.11
CA PHE A 16 -11.32 11.81 -2.42
C PHE A 16 -10.55 12.79 -3.32
N TYR A 17 -10.14 12.37 -4.52
CA TYR A 17 -9.52 13.26 -5.52
C TYR A 17 -10.48 14.37 -5.98
N ASP A 18 -11.77 14.05 -6.11
CA ASP A 18 -12.80 15.00 -6.56
C ASP A 18 -13.17 16.03 -5.47
N SER A 19 -13.12 15.64 -4.19
CA SER A 19 -13.62 16.45 -3.06
C SER A 19 -12.65 17.52 -2.51
N LYS A 20 -11.48 17.79 -3.12
CA LYS A 20 -10.41 18.68 -2.57
C LYS A 20 -9.95 18.34 -1.14
N ASN A 21 -10.39 17.23 -0.57
CA ASN A 21 -10.04 16.77 0.77
C ASN A 21 -8.74 15.94 0.68
N LEU A 22 -7.61 16.63 0.85
CA LEU A 22 -6.25 16.07 0.78
C LEU A 22 -5.94 15.03 1.87
N MET A 23 -6.62 15.11 3.02
CA MET A 23 -6.33 14.27 4.18
C MET A 23 -6.50 12.75 3.91
N PRO A 24 -7.62 12.27 3.36
CA PRO A 24 -7.81 10.84 3.04
C PRO A 24 -6.91 10.34 1.91
N THR A 25 -6.51 11.20 0.97
CA THR A 25 -5.52 10.87 -0.06
C THR A 25 -4.16 10.59 0.57
N ILE A 26 -3.72 11.42 1.52
CA ILE A 26 -2.48 11.23 2.26
C ILE A 26 -2.53 9.94 3.08
N ILE A 27 -3.63 9.67 3.78
CA ILE A 27 -3.81 8.44 4.58
C ILE A 27 -3.70 7.20 3.68
N SER A 28 -4.40 7.20 2.55
CA SER A 28 -4.40 6.08 1.60
C SER A 28 -3.03 5.86 0.97
N PHE A 29 -2.30 6.94 0.71
CA PHE A 29 -0.93 6.90 0.22
C PHE A 29 0.04 6.34 1.26
N THR A 30 -0.11 6.74 2.52
CA THR A 30 0.74 6.28 3.63
C THR A 30 0.54 4.78 3.89
N ILE A 31 -0.71 4.31 3.85
CA ILE A 31 -1.07 2.89 3.94
C ILE A 31 -0.51 2.10 2.74
N GLY A 32 -0.65 2.62 1.53
CA GLY A 32 -0.10 1.98 0.32
C GLY A 32 1.42 1.79 0.40
N ILE A 33 2.15 2.83 0.82
CA ILE A 33 3.60 2.77 1.04
C ILE A 33 3.96 1.75 2.12
N PHE A 34 3.25 1.75 3.26
CA PHE A 34 3.52 0.82 4.36
C PHE A 34 3.41 -0.65 3.92
N PHE A 35 2.35 -0.98 3.17
CA PHE A 35 2.14 -2.33 2.64
C PHE A 35 3.16 -2.71 1.55
N LEU A 36 3.55 -1.77 0.70
CA LEU A 36 4.59 -1.98 -0.30
C LEU A 36 5.94 -2.29 0.37
N LEU A 37 6.27 -1.56 1.45
CA LEU A 37 7.47 -1.79 2.25
C LEU A 37 7.46 -3.18 2.91
N LEU A 38 6.32 -3.60 3.46
CA LEU A 38 6.14 -4.94 4.01
C LEU A 38 6.29 -6.02 2.94
N MET A 39 5.74 -5.82 1.74
CA MET A 39 5.88 -6.76 0.62
C MET A 39 7.34 -6.90 0.18
N ILE A 40 8.06 -5.79 0.04
CA ILE A 40 9.50 -5.80 -0.26
C ILE A 40 10.27 -6.54 0.84
N ARG A 41 9.99 -6.25 2.12
CA ARG A 41 10.63 -6.95 3.24
C ARG A 41 10.33 -8.45 3.21
N ASN A 42 9.10 -8.84 2.93
CA ASN A 42 8.71 -10.26 2.85
C ASN A 42 9.43 -10.98 1.72
N ILE A 43 9.50 -10.38 0.52
CA ILE A 43 10.21 -10.96 -0.63
C ILE A 43 11.71 -11.08 -0.34
N LYS A 44 12.30 -10.04 0.27
CA LYS A 44 13.73 -10.05 0.63
C LYS A 44 14.03 -11.11 1.68
N ASN A 45 13.16 -11.25 2.69
CA ASN A 45 13.30 -12.24 3.75
C ASN A 45 13.13 -13.67 3.22
N GLU A 46 12.13 -13.93 2.39
CA GLU A 46 11.93 -15.23 1.72
C GLU A 46 13.11 -15.61 0.81
N ARG A 47 13.64 -14.66 0.03
CA ARG A 47 14.84 -14.89 -0.78
C ARG A 47 16.08 -15.15 0.07
N SER A 48 16.23 -14.45 1.20
CA SER A 48 17.31 -14.70 2.14
C SER A 48 17.20 -16.09 2.79
N LYS A 49 15.97 -16.53 3.10
CA LYS A 49 15.66 -17.85 3.66
C LYS A 49 15.94 -18.99 2.70
N ARG A 50 15.72 -18.79 1.40
CA ARG A 50 15.99 -19.80 0.35
C ARG A 50 17.46 -19.89 -0.07
N LYS A 51 18.29 -18.91 0.30
CA LYS A 51 19.72 -18.86 -0.05
C LYS A 51 20.63 -19.38 1.07
N ASN A 52 20.09 -19.65 2.25
CA ASN A 52 20.77 -20.35 3.34
C ASN A 52 20.43 -21.84 3.27
#